data_AF-A0A420WVN6-F1
#
_entry.id   AF-A0A420WVN6-F1
#
_cell.length_a   1.000
_cell.length_b   1.000
_cell.length_c   1.000
_cell.angle_alpha   90.00
_cell.angle_beta   90.00
_cell.angle_gamma   90.00
#
_symmetry.space_group_name_H-M   'P 1'
#
loop_
_entity.id
_entity.type
_entity.pdbx_description
1 polymer ?
#
loop_
_entity_poly.entity_id
_entity_poly.type
_entity_poly.pdbx_seq_one_letter_code
_entity_poly.pdbx_strand_id
1 'polypeptide(L)'
;MEHTPQPQTIEFAGFRCRVGGRGSSWPTAKQAMVLAGLAKGMTQKEIARERGISPATVKSTAEAIYYRLNAARAADAIVKGMRRGWIAPLCLMLMLTTVVAGQQHIYRVRQPRPTRHELVRSVRSNKETA
;
A
#
# COMPACT_ATOMS: atom_id res chain seq x y z
N MET A 1 29.06 12.03 16.44
CA MET A 1 27.95 12.93 16.08
C MET A 1 27.26 12.36 14.85
N GLU A 2 26.51 11.28 15.02
CA GLU A 2 25.74 10.66 13.94
C GLU A 2 24.44 11.44 13.75
N HIS A 3 24.47 12.45 12.88
CA HIS A 3 23.24 13.02 12.36
C HIS A 3 22.67 12.01 11.36
N THR A 4 22.00 10.96 11.84
CA THR A 4 21.21 10.08 10.98
C THR A 4 20.11 10.98 10.37
N PRO A 5 20.17 11.34 9.08
CA PRO A 5 19.14 12.19 8.52
C PRO A 5 17.87 11.34 8.50
N GLN A 6 16.91 11.66 9.37
CA GLN A 6 15.60 11.04 9.39
C GLN A 6 15.05 11.02 7.96
N PRO A 7 14.54 9.89 7.46
CA PRO A 7 14.00 9.82 6.10
C PRO A 7 12.79 10.76 6.03
N GLN A 8 13.01 11.94 5.45
CA GLN A 8 11.95 12.92 5.29
C GLN A 8 10.91 12.33 4.35
N THR A 9 9.67 12.35 4.80
CA THR A 9 8.55 11.85 4.03
C THR A 9 7.81 13.05 3.45
N ILE A 10 7.71 13.11 2.13
CA ILE A 10 7.02 14.19 1.42
C ILE A 10 5.81 13.61 0.71
N GLU A 11 4.69 14.29 0.80
CA GLU A 11 3.49 13.91 0.06
C GLU A 11 3.39 14.74 -1.22
N PHE A 12 3.25 14.06 -2.35
CA PHE A 12 3.12 14.72 -3.65
C PHE A 12 2.23 13.87 -4.55
N ALA A 13 1.29 14.51 -5.25
CA ALA A 13 0.43 13.86 -6.24
C ALA A 13 -0.37 12.64 -5.69
N GLY A 14 -0.66 12.60 -4.38
CA GLY A 14 -1.35 11.47 -3.72
C GLY A 14 -0.43 10.29 -3.36
N PHE A 15 0.88 10.45 -3.54
CA PHE A 15 1.90 9.47 -3.16
C PHE A 15 2.72 9.96 -1.99
N ARG A 16 3.03 9.03 -1.09
CA ARG A 16 4.01 9.24 -0.03
C ARG A 16 5.39 8.92 -0.57
N CYS A 17 6.28 9.89 -0.55
CA CYS A 17 7.64 9.76 -1.06
C CYS A 17 8.64 9.73 0.10
N ARG A 18 9.49 8.71 0.17
CA ARG A 18 10.60 8.64 1.13
C ARG A 18 11.85 9.22 0.48
N VAL A 19 12.47 10.18 1.13
CA VAL A 19 13.66 10.86 0.60
C VAL A 19 14.82 10.81 1.58
N GLY A 20 16.03 10.93 1.03
CA GLY A 20 17.24 10.97 1.85
C GLY A 20 18.24 12.01 1.35
N GLY A 21 19.32 12.17 2.13
CA GLY A 21 20.40 13.10 1.83
C GLY A 21 21.21 12.73 0.58
N ARG A 22 22.01 13.67 0.09
CA ARG A 22 22.96 13.44 -1.03
C ARG A 22 23.93 12.32 -0.64
N GLY A 23 24.15 11.36 -1.55
CA GLY A 23 25.03 10.20 -1.33
C GLY A 23 24.37 8.99 -0.67
N SER A 24 23.13 9.12 -0.18
CA SER A 24 22.36 7.97 0.31
C SER A 24 21.76 7.14 -0.84
N SER A 25 21.35 5.89 -0.58
CA SER A 25 20.63 5.05 -1.54
C SER A 25 19.21 5.56 -1.87
N TRP A 26 18.73 6.58 -1.15
CA TRP A 26 17.40 7.17 -1.27
C TRP A 26 17.34 8.31 -2.30
N PRO A 27 16.17 8.55 -2.92
CA PRO A 27 16.01 9.63 -3.88
C PRO A 27 16.06 10.99 -3.18
N THR A 28 16.53 12.00 -3.89
CA THR A 28 16.40 13.40 -3.46
C THR A 28 14.93 13.82 -3.55
N ALA A 29 14.50 14.81 -2.76
CA ALA A 29 13.16 15.42 -2.84
C ALA A 29 12.68 15.71 -4.26
N LYS A 30 13.54 16.33 -5.09
CA LYS A 30 13.24 16.64 -6.49
C LYS A 30 12.95 15.38 -7.33
N GLN A 31 13.70 14.31 -7.10
CA GLN A 31 13.55 13.05 -7.83
C GLN A 31 12.26 12.32 -7.43
N ALA A 32 12.00 12.26 -6.12
CA ALA A 32 10.79 11.69 -5.56
C ALA A 32 9.52 12.36 -6.11
N MET A 33 9.46 13.70 -6.10
CA MET A 33 8.31 14.45 -6.63
C MET A 33 8.06 14.17 -8.11
N VAL A 34 9.13 14.15 -8.93
CA VAL A 34 8.98 13.84 -10.37
C VAL A 34 8.48 12.42 -10.57
N LEU A 35 9.02 11.45 -9.83
CA LEU A 35 8.60 10.05 -9.91
C LEU A 35 7.14 9.85 -9.48
N ALA A 36 6.70 10.54 -8.42
CA ALA A 36 5.32 10.52 -7.97
C ALA A 36 4.35 11.18 -8.98
N GLY A 37 4.75 12.29 -9.60
CA GLY A 37 3.99 12.90 -10.69
C GLY A 37 3.84 11.97 -11.90
N LEU A 38 4.92 11.27 -12.28
CA LEU A 38 4.88 10.25 -13.33
C LEU A 38 3.96 9.08 -12.94
N ALA A 39 3.98 8.64 -11.68
CA ALA A 39 3.11 7.58 -11.18
C ALA A 39 1.61 7.98 -11.17
N LYS A 40 1.31 9.27 -10.98
CA LYS A 40 -0.04 9.82 -11.15
C LYS A 40 -0.49 9.89 -12.62
N GLY A 41 0.42 9.74 -13.58
CA GLY A 41 0.14 9.88 -15.01
C GLY A 41 0.29 11.32 -15.53
N MET A 42 0.92 12.21 -14.77
CA MET A 42 1.20 13.58 -15.23
C MET A 42 2.31 13.57 -16.28
N THR A 43 2.16 14.40 -17.29
CA THR A 43 3.21 14.69 -18.27
C THR A 43 4.31 15.54 -17.62
N GLN A 44 5.52 15.51 -18.20
CA GLN A 44 6.64 16.31 -17.69
C GLN A 44 6.33 17.82 -17.66
N LYS A 45 5.50 18.31 -18.59
CA LYS A 45 5.06 19.72 -18.63
C LYS A 45 4.10 20.06 -17.49
N GLU A 46 3.19 19.15 -17.15
CA GLU A 46 2.28 19.34 -16.02
C GLU A 46 3.03 19.29 -14.69
N ILE A 47 3.98 18.36 -14.53
CA ILE A 47 4.86 18.31 -13.36
C ILE A 47 5.67 19.60 -13.23
N ALA A 48 6.16 20.14 -14.36
CA ALA A 48 6.88 21.41 -14.39
C ALA A 48 6.01 22.59 -13.92
N ARG A 49 4.76 22.66 -14.42
CA ARG A 49 3.78 23.67 -14.03
C ARG A 49 3.41 23.57 -12.54
N GLU A 50 3.11 22.37 -12.08
CA GLU A 50 2.76 22.09 -10.67
C GLU A 50 3.90 22.48 -9.71
N ARG A 51 5.14 22.26 -10.13
CA ARG A 51 6.33 22.56 -9.31
C ARG A 51 6.91 23.96 -9.51
N GLY A 52 6.39 24.75 -10.46
CA GLY A 52 6.93 26.08 -10.79
C GLY A 52 8.37 26.05 -11.33
N ILE A 53 8.77 24.99 -12.02
CA ILE A 53 10.13 24.84 -12.58
C ILE A 53 10.11 24.67 -14.10
N SER A 54 11.26 24.87 -14.75
CA SER A 54 11.40 24.63 -16.19
C SER A 54 11.15 23.16 -16.55
N PRO A 55 10.44 22.87 -17.67
CA PRO A 55 10.26 21.50 -18.16
C PRO A 55 11.58 20.81 -18.51
N ALA A 56 12.62 21.58 -18.88
CA ALA A 56 13.96 21.03 -19.11
C ALA A 56 14.55 20.43 -17.82
N THR A 57 14.31 21.07 -16.68
CA THR A 57 14.74 20.58 -15.36
C THR A 57 14.03 19.29 -14.98
N VAL A 58 12.73 19.17 -15.30
CA VAL A 58 11.97 17.92 -15.08
C VAL A 58 12.54 16.80 -15.94
N LYS A 59 12.83 17.07 -17.22
CA LYS A 59 13.42 16.09 -18.14
C LYS A 59 14.76 15.57 -17.64
N SER A 60 15.69 16.47 -17.30
CA SER A 60 16.99 16.08 -16.74
C SER A 60 16.86 15.30 -15.43
N THR A 61 15.89 15.68 -14.58
CA THR A 61 15.61 14.93 -13.34
C THR A 61 15.08 13.52 -13.64
N ALA A 62 14.19 13.37 -14.63
CA ALA A 62 13.65 12.07 -15.04
C ALA A 62 14.74 11.17 -15.61
N GLU A 63 15.63 11.69 -16.45
CA GLU A 63 16.78 10.96 -16.98
C GLU A 63 17.70 10.46 -15.85
N ALA A 64 18.00 11.31 -14.86
CA ALA A 64 18.77 10.92 -13.69
C ALA A 64 18.08 9.81 -12.87
N ILE A 65 16.74 9.83 -12.78
CA ILE A 65 15.97 8.77 -12.12
C ILE A 65 16.09 7.46 -12.91
N TYR A 66 15.93 7.49 -14.24
CA TYR A 66 16.04 6.32 -15.10
C TYR A 66 17.41 5.68 -15.00
N TYR A 67 18.46 6.49 -15.03
CA TYR A 67 19.83 6.03 -14.83
C TYR A 67 20.02 5.35 -13.47
N ARG A 68 19.56 5.99 -12.38
CA ARG A 68 19.73 5.49 -11.01
C ARG A 68 18.89 4.25 -10.69
N LEU A 69 17.75 4.08 -11.36
CA LEU A 69 16.90 2.91 -11.25
C LEU A 69 17.25 1.84 -12.31
N ASN A 70 18.19 2.11 -13.21
CA ASN A 70 18.48 1.28 -14.38
C ASN A 70 17.19 0.91 -15.14
N ALA A 71 16.36 1.92 -15.44
CA ALA A 71 15.05 1.76 -16.05
C ALA A 71 15.06 2.25 -17.50
N ALA A 72 14.46 1.48 -18.40
CA ALA A 72 14.40 1.85 -19.82
C ALA A 72 13.25 2.82 -20.15
N ARG A 73 12.18 2.80 -19.33
CA ARG A 73 10.95 3.59 -19.55
C ARG A 73 10.39 4.12 -18.24
N ALA A 74 9.51 5.12 -18.34
CA ALA A 74 8.83 5.72 -17.19
C ALA A 74 8.09 4.68 -16.33
N ALA A 75 7.34 3.77 -16.95
CA ALA A 75 6.62 2.71 -16.23
C ALA A 75 7.57 1.78 -15.45
N ASP A 76 8.69 1.38 -16.05
CA ASP A 76 9.69 0.54 -15.39
C ASP A 76 10.35 1.28 -14.21
N ALA A 77 10.62 2.58 -14.37
CA ALA A 77 11.12 3.43 -13.29
C ALA A 77 10.12 3.53 -12.12
N ILE A 78 8.83 3.67 -12.41
CA ILE A 78 7.76 3.71 -11.40
C ILE A 78 7.73 2.39 -10.63
N VAL A 79 7.70 1.26 -11.33
CA VAL A 79 7.66 -0.07 -10.70
C VAL A 79 8.89 -0.31 -9.82
N LYS A 80 10.09 0.01 -10.33
CA LYS A 80 11.34 -0.12 -9.56
C LYS A 80 11.38 0.83 -8.37
N GLY A 81 10.87 2.06 -8.52
CA GLY A 81 10.75 3.03 -7.45
C GLY A 81 9.79 2.58 -6.35
N MET A 82 8.64 2.01 -6.71
CA MET A 82 7.70 1.41 -5.76
C MET A 82 8.31 0.21 -5.04
N ARG A 83 8.99 -0.70 -5.76
CA ARG A 83 9.67 -1.86 -5.16
C ARG A 83 10.79 -1.47 -4.19
N ARG A 84 11.51 -0.39 -4.45
CA ARG A 84 12.54 0.16 -3.55
C ARG A 84 11.97 1.00 -2.40
N GLY A 85 10.65 1.21 -2.36
CA GLY A 85 9.99 2.04 -1.33
C GLY A 85 10.24 3.54 -1.48
N TRP A 86 10.61 4.02 -2.67
CA TRP A 86 10.81 5.45 -2.93
C TRP A 86 9.48 6.21 -2.95
N ILE A 87 8.47 5.59 -3.55
CA ILE A 87 7.09 6.09 -3.61
C ILE A 87 6.14 4.99 -3.19
N ALA A 88 5.14 5.33 -2.38
CA ALA A 88 4.07 4.42 -1.96
C ALA A 88 2.71 5.09 -2.23
N PRO A 89 1.77 4.40 -2.92
CA PRO A 89 0.40 4.90 -3.03
C PRO A 89 -0.26 4.86 -1.65
N LEU A 90 -0.84 6.00 -1.22
CA LEU A 90 -1.50 6.10 0.09
C LEU A 90 -2.65 5.09 0.25
N CYS A 91 -3.30 4.70 -0.84
CA CYS A 91 -4.35 3.68 -0.84
C CYS A 91 -3.88 2.30 -0.37
N LEU A 92 -2.62 1.91 -0.65
CA LEU A 92 -2.08 0.62 -0.16
C LEU A 92 -2.03 0.62 1.38
N MET A 93 -1.68 1.76 1.97
CA MET A 93 -1.62 1.90 3.43
C MET A 93 -3.02 1.85 4.06
N LEU A 94 -4.02 2.46 3.43
CA LEU A 94 -5.41 2.41 3.89
C LEU A 94 -6.04 1.01 3.75
N MET A 95 -5.71 0.26 2.70
CA MET A 95 -6.20 -1.12 2.53
C MET A 95 -5.57 -2.09 3.54
N LEU A 96 -4.29 -1.88 3.90
CA LEU A 96 -3.63 -2.70 4.92
C LEU A 96 -4.24 -2.50 6.32
N THR A 97 -4.60 -1.27 6.69
CA THR A 97 -5.21 -1.00 8.00
C THR A 97 -6.61 -1.60 8.13
N THR A 98 -7.45 -1.53 7.08
CA THR A 98 -8.78 -2.15 7.10
C THR A 98 -8.73 -3.67 7.06
N VAL A 99 -7.79 -4.28 6.33
CA VAL A 99 -7.62 -5.74 6.31
C VAL A 99 -7.16 -6.27 7.67
N VAL A 100 -6.20 -5.60 8.33
CA VAL A 100 -5.72 -5.99 9.68
C VAL A 100 -6.78 -5.73 10.75
N ALA A 101 -7.54 -4.63 10.67
CA ALA A 101 -8.61 -4.33 11.61
C ALA A 101 -9.90 -5.17 11.36
N GLY A 102 -10.12 -5.60 10.11
CA GLY A 102 -11.33 -6.31 9.68
C GLY A 102 -11.41 -7.80 10.07
N GLN A 103 -10.31 -8.41 10.55
CA GLN A 103 -10.32 -9.82 10.98
C GLN A 103 -11.10 -10.09 12.28
N GLN A 104 -11.56 -9.07 13.01
CA GLN A 104 -12.19 -9.27 14.33
C GLN A 104 -13.64 -9.81 14.27
N HIS A 105 -14.32 -9.78 13.11
CA HIS A 105 -15.77 -10.09 13.03
C HIS A 105 -16.16 -11.39 12.31
N ILE A 106 -15.21 -12.16 11.73
CA ILE A 106 -15.48 -13.47 11.09
C ILE A 106 -15.19 -14.65 12.05
N TYR A 107 -15.42 -14.44 13.35
CA TYR A 107 -15.46 -15.51 14.35
C TYR A 107 -16.82 -15.50 15.06
N ARG A 108 -17.92 -15.57 14.31
CA ARG A 108 -19.20 -15.97 14.91
C ARG A 108 -19.10 -17.44 15.30
N VAL A 109 -18.58 -17.69 16.50
CA VAL A 109 -18.67 -18.97 17.19
C VAL A 109 -20.15 -19.36 17.23
N ARG A 110 -20.49 -20.48 16.58
CA ARG A 110 -21.82 -21.09 16.62
C ARG A 110 -22.15 -21.38 18.08
N GLN A 111 -23.11 -20.66 18.66
CA GLN A 111 -23.57 -20.97 20.01
C GLN A 111 -24.05 -22.44 20.03
N PRO A 112 -23.56 -23.30 20.93
CA PRO A 112 -24.11 -24.64 21.07
C PRO A 112 -25.53 -24.50 21.63
N ARG A 113 -26.53 -24.85 20.82
CA ARG A 113 -27.89 -25.04 21.32
C ARG A 113 -27.85 -26.21 22.32
N PRO A 114 -28.31 -26.05 23.57
CA PRO A 114 -28.50 -27.19 24.44
C PRO A 114 -29.57 -28.08 23.81
N THR A 115 -29.17 -29.27 23.38
CA THR A 115 -30.10 -30.33 22.98
C THR A 115 -30.83 -30.77 24.24
N ARG A 116 -32.04 -30.25 24.46
CA ARG A 116 -32.95 -30.80 25.46
C ARG A 116 -33.38 -32.18 24.96
N HIS A 117 -32.74 -33.23 25.43
CA HIS A 117 -33.24 -34.59 25.29
C HIS A 117 -34.50 -34.71 26.15
N GLU A 118 -35.65 -34.55 25.52
CA GLU A 118 -36.91 -34.94 26.14
C GLU A 118 -36.96 -36.47 26.10
N LEU A 119 -36.77 -37.10 27.26
CA LEU A 119 -36.97 -38.53 27.47
C LEU A 119 -38.48 -38.82 27.31
N VAL A 120 -38.94 -38.96 26.07
CA VAL A 120 -40.23 -39.55 25.78
C VAL A 120 -40.08 -41.06 25.97
N ARG A 121 -40.36 -41.52 27.19
CA ARG A 121 -40.57 -42.94 27.49
C ARG A 121 -41.89 -43.35 26.84
N SER A 122 -41.87 -43.63 25.53
CA SER A 122 -43.04 -44.15 24.84
C SER A 122 -43.36 -45.56 25.35
N VAL A 123 -44.63 -45.75 25.66
CA VAL A 123 -45.27 -46.91 26.30
C VAL A 123 -45.07 -48.18 25.46
N ARG A 124 -44.57 -49.26 26.08
CA ARG A 124 -44.63 -50.60 25.49
C ARG A 124 -46.07 -51.12 25.62
N SER A 125 -46.86 -50.94 24.58
CA SER A 125 -47.99 -51.81 24.30
C SER A 125 -47.41 -53.10 23.71
N ASN A 126 -47.48 -54.21 24.46
CA ASN A 126 -47.43 -55.52 23.82
C ASN A 126 -48.71 -56.29 24.16
N LYS A 127 -49.28 -56.82 23.09
CA LYS A 127 -50.49 -57.63 23.07
C LYS A 127 -50.03 -59.08 23.02
N GLU A 128 -50.37 -59.87 24.03
CA GLU A 128 -50.25 -61.33 24.03
C GLU A 128 -51.50 -61.80 24.79
N THR A 129 -52.61 -62.19 24.15
CA THR A 129 -52.89 -63.49 23.51
C THR A 129 -52.29 -64.68 24.26
N ALA A 130 -53.06 -65.24 25.20
CA ALA A 130 -53.30 -66.67 25.40
C ALA A 130 -54.49 -66.85 26.36
#